data_AF-A0A0B1ZBH5-F1
#
_entry.id   AF-A0A0B1ZBH5-F1
#
_cell.length_a   1.000
_cell.length_b   1.000
_cell.length_c   1.000
_cell.angle_alpha   90.00
_cell.angle_beta   90.00
_cell.angle_gamma   90.00
#
_symmetry.space_group_name_H-M   'P 1'
#
loop_
_entity.id
_entity.type
_entity.pdbx_description
1 polymer ?
#
loop_
_entity_poly.entity_id
_entity_poly.type
_entity_poly.pdbx_seq_one_letter_code
_entity_poly.pdbx_strand_id
1 'polypeptide(L)'
;MRVSIWIAAAMLMAAVSLEAQARALTANQQSVCRWGSDIAAGAQASKLSGVSLYGARKKLQVRKFPRPWMRMTALGITEQTYNSASRLKPAAVKQTYYEQCVRHELARR
;
A
#
# COMPACT_ATOMS: atom_id res chain seq x y z
N MET A 1 -33.06 -31.49 -30.07
CA MET A 1 -33.47 -31.33 -28.65
C MET A 1 -32.31 -31.53 -27.66
N ARG A 2 -31.51 -32.61 -27.75
CA ARG A 2 -30.42 -32.86 -26.78
C ARG A 2 -29.31 -31.81 -26.78
N VAL A 3 -28.81 -31.41 -27.96
CA VAL A 3 -27.69 -30.45 -28.11
C VAL A 3 -28.07 -29.05 -27.60
N SER A 4 -29.32 -28.63 -27.81
CA SER A 4 -29.84 -27.33 -27.37
C SER A 4 -29.86 -27.20 -25.84
N ILE A 5 -30.08 -28.30 -25.12
CA ILE A 5 -30.09 -28.36 -23.66
C ILE A 5 -28.65 -28.18 -23.11
N TRP A 6 -27.65 -28.78 -23.76
CA TRP A 6 -26.25 -28.64 -23.37
C TRP A 6 -25.72 -27.22 -23.60
N ILE A 7 -26.12 -26.57 -24.69
CA ILE A 7 -25.74 -25.17 -24.98
C ILE A 7 -26.38 -24.22 -23.96
N ALA A 8 -27.65 -24.42 -23.64
CA ALA A 8 -28.33 -23.62 -22.61
C ALA A 8 -27.70 -23.82 -21.23
N ALA A 9 -27.34 -25.05 -20.86
CA ALA A 9 -26.67 -25.36 -19.60
C ALA A 9 -25.25 -24.74 -19.51
N ALA A 10 -24.50 -24.72 -20.61
CA ALA A 10 -23.19 -24.08 -20.67
C ALA A 10 -23.28 -22.54 -20.54
N MET A 11 -24.28 -21.92 -21.16
CA MET A 11 -24.54 -20.47 -21.01
C MET A 11 -24.97 -20.11 -19.58
N LEU A 12 -25.78 -20.94 -18.93
CA LEU A 12 -26.19 -20.75 -17.54
C LEU A 12 -25.01 -20.87 -16.57
N MET A 13 -24.08 -21.81 -16.79
CA MET A 13 -22.87 -21.92 -15.96
C MET A 13 -21.88 -20.78 -16.19
N ALA A 14 -21.77 -20.23 -17.40
CA ALA A 14 -20.93 -19.07 -17.67
C ALA A 14 -21.47 -17.79 -17.02
N ALA A 15 -22.80 -17.62 -16.91
CA ALA A 15 -23.42 -16.44 -16.31
C ALA A 15 -23.18 -16.33 -14.78
N VAL A 16 -22.91 -17.43 -14.09
CA VAL A 16 -22.60 -17.45 -12.64
C VAL A 16 -21.11 -17.19 -12.36
N SER A 17 -20.27 -17.10 -13.40
CA SER A 17 -18.81 -16.91 -13.25
C SER A 17 -18.34 -15.45 -13.29
N LEU A 18 -19.23 -14.50 -13.58
CA LEU A 18 -18.96 -13.08 -13.39
C LEU A 18 -19.42 -12.70 -11.97
N GLU A 19 -18.73 -11.75 -11.33
CA GLU A 19 -18.94 -11.26 -9.96
C GLU A 19 -17.93 -11.75 -8.89
N ALA A 20 -16.73 -12.16 -9.29
CA ALA A 20 -15.54 -11.74 -8.52
C ALA A 20 -15.17 -10.30 -8.95
N GLN A 21 -16.07 -9.34 -8.75
CA GLN A 21 -15.75 -7.93 -8.93
C GLN A 21 -14.73 -7.55 -7.86
N ALA A 22 -13.44 -7.63 -8.18
CA ALA A 22 -12.37 -7.06 -7.38
C ALA A 22 -12.63 -5.54 -7.27
N ARG A 23 -13.34 -5.13 -6.22
CA ARG A 23 -13.70 -3.73 -6.01
C ARG A 23 -12.41 -2.92 -5.94
N ALA A 24 -12.22 -2.02 -6.91
CA ALA A 24 -11.05 -1.16 -6.96
C ALA A 24 -10.91 -0.35 -5.66
N LEU A 25 -9.67 -0.07 -5.25
CA LEU A 25 -9.43 0.81 -4.09
C LEU A 25 -10.11 2.16 -4.31
N THR A 26 -10.75 2.65 -3.25
CA THR A 26 -11.23 4.04 -3.21
C THR A 26 -10.08 5.03 -3.38
N ALA A 27 -10.38 6.22 -3.90
CA ALA A 27 -9.38 7.29 -4.04
C ALA A 27 -8.67 7.61 -2.71
N ASN A 28 -9.39 7.54 -1.59
CA ASN A 28 -8.82 7.76 -0.25
C ASN A 28 -7.84 6.65 0.15
N GLN A 29 -8.15 5.37 -0.09
CA GLN A 29 -7.20 4.30 0.21
C GLN A 29 -5.93 4.41 -0.65
N GLN A 30 -6.09 4.73 -1.94
CA GLN A 30 -4.95 4.94 -2.82
C GLN A 30 -4.08 6.12 -2.35
N SER A 31 -4.70 7.22 -1.90
CA SER A 31 -3.97 8.38 -1.41
C SER A 31 -3.23 8.09 -0.11
N VAL A 32 -3.82 7.31 0.81
CA VAL A 32 -3.15 6.86 2.04
C VAL A 32 -1.95 5.96 1.72
N CYS A 33 -2.09 4.98 0.82
CA CYS A 33 -0.98 4.13 0.41
C CYS A 33 0.14 4.93 -0.27
N ARG A 34 -0.22 5.88 -1.15
CA ARG A 34 0.75 6.77 -1.80
C ARG A 34 1.49 7.62 -0.78
N TRP A 35 0.76 8.25 0.14
CA TRP A 35 1.35 9.06 1.21
C TRP A 35 2.30 8.23 2.10
N GLY A 36 1.90 7.02 2.51
CA GLY A 36 2.74 6.14 3.32
C GLY A 36 4.03 5.74 2.58
N SER A 37 3.93 5.50 1.27
CA SER A 37 5.10 5.18 0.43
C SER A 37 6.12 6.32 0.35
N ASP A 38 5.66 7.58 0.36
CA ASP A 38 6.54 8.75 0.41
C ASP A 38 7.27 8.86 1.75
N ILE A 39 6.60 8.54 2.86
CA ILE A 39 7.24 8.49 4.18
C ILE A 39 8.31 7.39 4.22
N ALA A 40 8.00 6.19 3.73
CA ALA A 40 8.95 5.07 3.67
C ALA A 40 10.18 5.43 2.83
N ALA A 41 9.98 6.05 1.66
CA ALA A 41 11.06 6.53 0.81
C ALA A 41 11.95 7.55 1.53
N GLY A 42 11.34 8.53 2.22
CA GLY A 42 12.06 9.54 2.99
C GLY A 42 12.85 8.95 4.17
N ALA A 43 12.29 7.94 4.84
CA ALA A 43 12.97 7.21 5.91
C ALA A 43 14.18 6.44 5.36
N GLN A 44 14.04 5.76 4.22
CA GLN A 44 15.14 5.07 3.56
C GLN A 44 16.23 6.03 3.09
N ALA A 45 15.84 7.19 2.52
CA ALA A 45 16.80 8.21 2.14
C ALA A 45 17.60 8.74 3.35
N SER A 46 16.92 8.97 4.49
CA SER A 46 17.57 9.39 5.73
C SER A 46 18.56 8.33 6.24
N LYS A 47 18.16 7.05 6.22
CA LYS A 47 19.02 5.93 6.60
C LYS A 47 20.27 5.83 5.74
N LEU A 48 20.12 5.96 4.42
CA LEU A 48 21.24 5.85 3.48
C LEU A 48 22.18 7.06 3.52
N SER A 49 21.69 8.23 3.93
CA SER A 49 22.53 9.43 4.12
C SER A 49 23.19 9.52 5.51
N GLY A 50 23.03 8.49 6.35
CA GLY A 50 23.64 8.45 7.68
C GLY A 50 22.92 9.28 8.75
N VAL A 51 21.74 9.84 8.45
CA VAL A 51 20.92 10.52 9.47
C VAL A 51 20.38 9.48 10.44
N SER A 52 20.62 9.67 11.74
CA SER A 52 20.14 8.74 12.77
C SER A 52 18.60 8.63 12.80
N LEU A 53 18.09 7.49 13.30
CA LEU A 53 16.65 7.31 13.51
C LEU A 53 16.05 8.44 14.37
N TYR A 54 16.75 8.87 15.42
CA TYR A 54 16.34 10.02 16.22
C TYR A 54 16.20 11.29 15.38
N GLY A 55 17.20 11.60 14.53
CA GLY A 55 17.16 12.75 13.64
C GLY A 55 16.00 12.69 12.65
N ALA A 56 15.75 11.51 12.06
CA ALA A 56 14.62 11.29 11.16
C ALA A 56 13.26 11.49 11.87
N ARG A 57 13.10 10.94 13.07
CA ARG A 57 11.89 11.11 13.91
C ARG A 57 11.67 12.58 14.29
N LYS A 58 12.72 13.28 14.70
CA LYS A 58 12.65 14.69 15.10
C LYS A 58 12.16 15.58 13.95
N LYS A 59 12.61 15.34 12.72
CA LYS A 59 12.11 16.05 11.51
C LYS A 59 10.61 15.84 11.30
N LEU A 60 10.09 14.64 11.57
CA LEU A 60 8.65 14.37 11.47
C LEU A 60 7.85 15.00 12.61
N GLN A 61 8.38 15.04 13.83
CA GLN A 61 7.69 15.62 14.98
C GLN A 61 7.38 17.11 14.81
N VAL A 62 8.25 17.86 14.12
CA VAL A 62 8.03 19.29 13.85
C VAL A 62 7.20 19.56 12.59
N ARG A 63 6.91 18.53 11.79
CA ARG A 63 6.11 18.66 10.57
C ARG A 63 4.64 18.86 10.91
N LYS A 64 3.97 19.75 10.17
CA LYS A 64 2.50 19.89 10.20
C LYS A 64 1.85 18.75 9.42
N PHE A 65 0.89 18.07 10.06
CA PHE A 65 0.12 16.99 9.44
C PHE A 65 -1.35 17.41 9.34
N PRO A 66 -2.01 17.19 8.18
CA PRO A 66 -3.43 17.53 8.00
C PRO A 66 -4.38 16.73 8.88
N ARG A 67 -4.01 15.51 9.26
CA ARG A 67 -4.82 14.62 10.10
C ARG A 67 -4.03 14.22 11.36
N PRO A 68 -4.67 14.12 12.54
CA PRO A 68 -3.98 13.77 13.79
C PRO A 68 -3.22 12.44 13.74
N TRP A 69 -3.82 11.41 13.11
CA TRP A 69 -3.25 10.07 13.02
C TRP A 69 -1.96 10.00 12.18
N MET A 70 -1.80 10.88 11.18
CA MET A 70 -0.68 10.83 10.23
C MET A 70 0.68 10.96 10.91
N ARG A 71 0.76 11.72 12.01
CA ARG A 71 2.02 11.91 12.73
C ARG A 71 2.55 10.59 13.29
N MET A 72 1.71 9.86 14.01
CA MET A 72 2.10 8.59 14.62
C MET A 72 2.36 7.52 13.56
N THR A 73 1.54 7.47 12.52
CA THR A 73 1.78 6.57 11.38
C THR A 73 3.10 6.88 10.69
N ALA A 74 3.43 8.15 10.46
CA ALA A 74 4.69 8.51 9.82
C ALA A 74 5.91 8.13 10.67
N LEU A 75 5.82 8.29 11.99
CA LEU A 75 6.85 7.82 12.92
C LEU A 75 7.01 6.31 12.87
N GLY A 76 5.93 5.55 12.89
CA GLY A 76 5.94 4.08 12.80
C GLY A 76 6.54 3.57 11.48
N ILE A 77 6.10 4.12 10.34
CA ILE A 77 6.67 3.78 9.01
C ILE A 77 8.17 4.07 8.97
N THR A 78 8.58 5.21 9.55
CA THR A 78 9.99 5.61 9.59
C THR A 78 10.81 4.62 10.40
N GLU A 79 10.35 4.28 11.60
CA GLU A 79 11.01 3.32 12.47
C GLU A 79 11.14 1.94 11.82
N GLN A 80 10.05 1.42 11.24
CA GLN A 80 10.05 0.13 10.55
C GLN A 80 11.01 0.13 9.34
N THR A 81 10.96 1.17 8.51
CA THR A 81 11.82 1.26 7.32
C THR A 81 13.29 1.37 7.71
N TYR A 82 13.58 2.22 8.70
CA TYR A 82 14.94 2.47 9.18
C TYR A 82 15.56 1.20 9.77
N ASN A 83 14.81 0.46 10.60
CA ASN A 83 15.29 -0.75 11.28
C ASN A 83 15.36 -1.98 10.37
N SER A 84 14.72 -1.97 9.19
CA SER A 84 14.85 -3.07 8.23
C SER A 84 16.33 -3.30 7.84
N ALA A 85 16.71 -4.50 7.42
CA ALA A 85 18.06 -4.73 6.88
C ALA A 85 18.25 -4.13 5.46
N SER A 86 17.17 -3.66 4.82
CA SER A 86 17.18 -3.24 3.42
C SER A 86 18.07 -2.01 3.16
N ARG A 87 18.87 -2.09 2.11
CA ARG A 87 19.64 -0.99 1.52
C ARG A 87 19.15 -0.60 0.12
N LEU A 88 17.93 -1.00 -0.22
CA LEU A 88 17.31 -0.63 -1.50
C LEU A 88 17.26 0.88 -1.68
N LYS A 89 17.31 1.33 -2.93
CA LYS A 89 17.13 2.75 -3.28
C LYS A 89 15.76 3.24 -2.77
N PRO A 90 15.63 4.51 -2.34
CA PRO A 90 14.36 5.05 -1.86
C PRO A 90 13.18 4.85 -2.83
N ALA A 91 13.41 4.96 -4.13
CA ALA A 91 12.39 4.73 -5.16
C ALA A 91 11.87 3.28 -5.18
N ALA A 92 12.74 2.29 -4.95
CA ALA A 92 12.32 0.90 -4.86
C ALA A 92 11.51 0.64 -3.58
N VAL A 93 11.95 1.19 -2.43
CA VAL A 93 11.17 1.11 -1.18
C VAL A 93 9.80 1.78 -1.33
N LYS A 94 9.72 2.92 -2.02
CA LYS A 94 8.46 3.60 -2.33
C LYS A 94 7.51 2.66 -3.07
N GLN A 95 7.98 2.06 -4.16
CA GLN A 95 7.18 1.17 -4.98
C GLN A 95 6.72 -0.06 -4.20
N THR A 96 7.65 -0.75 -3.53
CA THR A 96 7.34 -1.94 -2.73
C THR A 96 6.34 -1.64 -1.62
N TYR A 97 6.52 -0.54 -0.88
CA TYR A 97 5.59 -0.13 0.17
C TYR A 97 4.18 0.12 -0.40
N TYR A 98 4.10 0.84 -1.52
CA TYR A 98 2.82 1.14 -2.16
C TYR A 98 2.09 -0.14 -2.56
N GLU A 99 2.78 -1.05 -3.24
CA GLU A 99 2.21 -2.34 -3.66
C GLU A 99 1.76 -3.19 -2.47
N GLN A 100 2.55 -3.25 -1.41
CA GLN A 100 2.19 -3.97 -0.18
C GLN A 100 0.95 -3.38 0.50
N CYS A 101 0.87 -2.05 0.58
CA CYS A 101 -0.30 -1.36 1.11
C CYS A 101 -1.55 -1.64 0.28
N VAL A 102 -1.45 -1.55 -1.06
CA VAL A 102 -2.57 -1.85 -1.96
C VAL A 102 -3.03 -3.31 -1.80
N ARG A 103 -2.11 -4.27 -1.76
CA ARG A 103 -2.43 -5.69 -1.54
C ARG A 103 -3.13 -5.90 -0.19
N HIS A 104 -2.67 -5.23 0.86
CA HIS A 104 -3.30 -5.31 2.18
C HIS A 104 -4.73 -4.73 2.18
N GLU A 105 -4.94 -3.57 1.55
CA GLU A 105 -6.27 -2.94 1.44
C GLU A 105 -7.25 -3.76 0.59
N LEU A 106 -6.76 -4.47 -0.43
CA LEU A 106 -7.56 -5.42 -1.21
C LEU A 106 -7.93 -6.66 -0.40
N ALA A 107 -6.98 -7.21 0.37
CA ALA A 107 -7.19 -8.43 1.16
C ALA A 107 -8.08 -8.23 2.40
N ARG A 108 -8.21 -7.00 2.90
CA ARG A 108 -9.09 -6.66 4.04
C ARG A 108 -10.58 -6.60 3.68
N ARG A 109 -10.91 -6.64 2.40
CA ARG A 109 -12.28 -6.54 1.89
C ARG A 109 -12.81 -7.91 1.51
#